data_AF-A0A353LSC5-F1
#
_entry.id   AF-A0A353LSC5-F1
#
_cell.length_a   1.000
_cell.length_b   1.000
_cell.length_c   1.000
_cell.angle_alpha   90.00
_cell.angle_beta   90.00
_cell.angle_gamma   90.00
#
_symmetry.space_group_name_H-M   'P 1'
#
loop_
_entity.id
_entity.type
_entity.pdbx_description
1 polymer ?
#
loop_
_entity_poly.entity_id
_entity_poly.type
_entity_poly.pdbx_seq_one_letter_code
_entity_poly.pdbx_strand_id
1 'polypeptide(L)'
;MVDNRNLILAFGLSMLVMFGWMYFVDMPRMEQEEQARIAAEQATQAGQENNSNRSAGTGDASLLPDIANAPTGANGARVPGAVDLGGLADLGRSAALSRTPRIKIDNGSLHGSISLIGGRLDDLTLANYHKTPDPKSPEIVLLSPTGTAQPYYAEFGFVAPGGDQVKVPNHRTQWSGNPAQTLSANSPVILNWDNGEGLVFTRTITLDEHYMFTVTEQVENRTGKDVTLLPYGLVSRHYTPDIADFYILHEGLMGVMQSTLTETDYEDMREQKSFKSESTGGWLGITDKYWLVSVIPDQSDPFTGSFSYNPLQGRDRYQADFLRSPITVPAGGETEITNRLFAG
;
A
#
# COMPACT_ATOMS: atom_id res chain seq x y z
N MET A 1 -56.99 -25.51 21.06
CA MET A 1 -56.58 -24.09 20.92
C MET A 1 -55.81 -23.74 22.18
N VAL A 2 -54.48 -23.84 22.17
CA VAL A 2 -53.64 -23.61 23.36
C VAL A 2 -52.89 -22.28 23.17
N ASP A 3 -53.35 -21.29 23.93
CA ASP A 3 -52.60 -20.23 24.63
C ASP A 3 -51.39 -19.54 23.97
N ASN A 4 -51.62 -18.78 22.89
CA ASN A 4 -50.66 -17.80 22.33
C ASN A 4 -50.46 -16.55 23.23
N ARG A 5 -51.22 -16.42 24.33
CA ARG A 5 -51.18 -15.21 25.17
C ARG A 5 -49.87 -15.09 25.92
N ASN A 6 -49.33 -16.21 26.39
CA ASN A 6 -48.07 -16.24 27.14
C ASN A 6 -46.85 -16.00 26.22
N LEU A 7 -46.92 -16.42 24.95
CA LEU A 7 -45.86 -16.19 23.97
C LEU A 7 -45.76 -14.71 23.57
N ILE A 8 -46.90 -14.05 23.32
CA ILE A 8 -46.95 -12.62 23.00
C ILE A 8 -46.49 -11.78 24.21
N LEU A 9 -46.87 -12.18 25.43
CA LEU A 9 -46.40 -11.52 26.66
C LEU A 9 -44.88 -11.66 26.85
N ALA A 10 -44.32 -12.84 26.56
CA ALA A 10 -42.88 -13.08 26.65
C ALA A 10 -42.10 -12.23 25.62
N PHE A 11 -42.60 -12.10 24.39
CA PHE A 11 -41.99 -11.22 23.38
C PHE A 11 -42.04 -9.75 23.81
N GLY A 12 -43.18 -9.28 24.33
CA GLY A 12 -43.31 -7.91 24.83
C GLY A 12 -42.36 -7.60 26.00
N LEU A 13 -42.22 -8.54 26.94
CA LEU A 13 -41.27 -8.42 28.05
C LEU A 13 -39.81 -8.43 27.58
N SER A 14 -39.47 -9.27 26.60
CA SER A 14 -38.10 -9.32 26.05
C SER A 14 -37.73 -8.03 25.31
N MET A 15 -38.64 -7.43 24.54
CA MET A 15 -38.41 -6.14 23.91
C MET A 15 -38.25 -5.03 24.97
N LEU A 16 -39.07 -5.03 26.03
CA LEU A 16 -38.96 -4.06 27.11
C LEU A 16 -37.60 -4.12 27.84
N VAL A 17 -37.08 -5.32 28.07
CA VAL A 17 -35.75 -5.50 28.68
C VAL A 17 -34.65 -5.00 27.74
N MET A 18 -34.72 -5.30 26.44
CA MET A 18 -33.72 -4.87 25.47
C MET A 18 -33.70 -3.35 25.30
N PHE A 19 -34.87 -2.72 25.14
CA PHE A 19 -34.97 -1.25 25.04
C PHE A 19 -34.64 -0.56 26.37
N GLY A 20 -35.00 -1.17 27.51
CA GLY A 20 -34.61 -0.68 28.82
C GLY A 20 -33.09 -0.70 29.00
N TRP A 21 -32.42 -1.78 28.59
CA TRP A 21 -30.96 -1.87 28.66
C TRP A 21 -30.28 -0.86 27.73
N MET A 22 -30.76 -0.72 26.50
CA MET A 22 -30.23 0.26 25.54
C MET A 22 -30.41 1.73 26.03
N TYR A 23 -31.54 2.04 26.68
CA TYR A 23 -31.80 3.39 27.17
C TYR A 23 -31.08 3.72 28.49
N PHE A 24 -31.04 2.79 29.45
CA PHE A 24 -30.47 3.05 30.78
C PHE A 24 -28.97 2.72 30.90
N VAL A 25 -28.41 1.89 30.01
CA VAL A 25 -27.00 1.46 30.08
C VAL A 25 -26.19 1.99 28.89
N ASP A 26 -26.65 1.78 27.65
CA ASP A 26 -25.85 2.17 26.48
C ASP A 26 -25.83 3.69 26.25
N MET A 27 -26.98 4.37 26.40
CA MET A 27 -27.07 5.83 26.24
C MET A 27 -26.07 6.61 27.13
N PRO A 28 -26.01 6.38 28.46
CA PRO A 28 -25.02 7.08 29.30
C PRO A 28 -23.57 6.65 29.04
N ARG A 29 -23.32 5.45 28.49
CA ARG A 29 -21.97 5.00 28.12
C ARG A 29 -21.46 5.70 26.86
N MET A 30 -22.34 5.89 25.87
CA MET A 30 -22.01 6.63 24.64
C MET A 30 -21.72 8.10 24.93
N GLU A 31 -22.49 8.75 25.82
CA GLU A 31 -22.21 10.14 26.22
C GLU A 31 -20.85 10.30 26.91
N GLN A 32 -20.44 9.32 27.73
CA GLN A 32 -19.11 9.32 28.37
C GLN A 32 -17.97 9.12 27.35
N GLU A 33 -18.16 8.24 26.37
CA GLU A 33 -17.18 8.00 25.29
C GLU A 33 -17.04 9.22 24.36
N GLU A 34 -18.14 9.91 24.05
CA GLU A 34 -18.15 11.13 23.24
C GLU A 34 -17.48 12.30 23.98
N GLN A 35 -17.77 12.48 25.26
CA GLN A 35 -17.09 13.49 26.09
C GLN A 35 -15.58 13.20 26.24
N ALA A 36 -15.18 11.93 26.34
CA ALA A 36 -13.77 11.54 26.38
C ALA A 36 -13.05 11.84 25.05
N ARG A 37 -13.72 11.63 23.90
CA ARG A 37 -13.20 12.01 22.58
C ARG A 37 -13.04 13.53 22.42
N ILE A 38 -14.05 14.31 22.82
CA ILE A 38 -14.00 15.78 22.75
C ILE A 38 -12.89 16.35 23.65
N ALA A 39 -12.69 15.79 24.84
CA ALA A 39 -11.60 16.18 25.74
C ALA A 39 -10.21 15.84 25.16
N ALA A 40 -10.08 14.71 24.48
CA ALA A 40 -8.84 14.32 23.81
C ALA A 40 -8.50 15.24 22.61
N GLU A 41 -9.49 15.66 21.84
CA GLU A 41 -9.31 16.60 20.71
C GLU A 41 -8.91 18.01 21.17
N GLN A 42 -9.47 18.50 22.30
CA GLN A 42 -9.08 19.80 22.88
C GLN A 42 -7.64 19.80 23.42
N ALA A 43 -7.15 18.66 23.92
CA ALA A 43 -5.76 18.54 24.37
C ALA A 43 -4.74 18.59 23.22
N THR A 44 -5.12 18.15 22.01
CA THR A 44 -4.26 18.23 20.81
C THR A 44 -4.19 19.63 20.18
N GLN A 45 -5.23 20.47 20.34
CA GLN A 45 -5.24 21.82 19.76
C GLN A 45 -4.44 22.85 20.58
N ALA A 46 -4.26 22.63 21.89
CA ALA A 46 -3.47 23.54 22.74
C ALA A 46 -1.93 23.45 22.53
N GLY A 47 -1.45 22.54 21.67
CA GLY A 47 -0.02 22.32 21.42
C GLY A 47 0.57 23.00 20.17
N GLN A 48 -0.23 23.69 19.35
CA GLN A 48 0.21 24.22 18.04
C GLN A 48 0.50 25.74 17.99
N GLU A 49 0.35 26.49 19.09
CA GLU A 49 0.78 27.90 19.16
C GLU A 49 2.22 28.02 19.68
N ASN A 50 3.22 27.65 18.87
CA ASN A 50 4.56 28.24 18.91
C ASN A 50 5.47 27.69 17.79
N ASN A 51 5.32 28.21 16.57
CA ASN A 51 6.47 28.57 15.72
C ASN A 51 6.01 29.16 14.38
N SER A 52 5.78 30.47 14.36
CA SER A 52 5.69 31.25 13.13
C SER A 52 6.76 32.34 13.18
N ASN A 53 8.01 31.97 12.85
CA ASN A 53 8.95 32.87 12.18
C ASN A 53 10.27 32.15 11.82
N ARG A 54 10.53 31.96 10.52
CA ARG A 54 11.81 32.32 9.87
C ARG A 54 11.76 32.07 8.35
N SER A 55 11.77 33.21 7.66
CA SER A 55 12.35 33.58 6.36
C SER A 55 12.80 32.52 5.34
N ALA A 56 12.46 32.85 4.09
CA ALA A 56 12.96 32.36 2.82
C ALA A 56 14.49 32.23 2.73
N GLY A 57 14.93 31.15 2.08
CA GLY A 57 16.28 30.88 1.59
C GLY A 57 16.22 29.79 0.52
N THR A 58 16.83 30.07 -0.62
CA THR A 58 16.87 29.25 -1.85
C THR A 58 17.73 27.98 -1.70
N GLY A 59 17.28 26.85 -2.26
CA GLY A 59 18.11 25.66 -2.41
C GLY A 59 17.28 24.37 -2.55
N ASP A 60 17.44 23.72 -3.68
CA ASP A 60 16.75 22.51 -4.16
C ASP A 60 17.04 21.28 -3.28
N ALA A 61 16.00 20.70 -2.63
CA ALA A 61 15.92 19.29 -2.20
C ALA A 61 14.58 19.01 -1.47
N SER A 62 13.85 17.99 -1.94
CA SER A 62 12.76 17.29 -1.23
C SER A 62 11.52 18.11 -0.80
N LEU A 63 10.72 18.54 -1.77
CA LEU A 63 9.28 18.74 -1.57
C LEU A 63 8.52 17.57 -2.21
N LEU A 64 8.41 16.46 -1.49
CA LEU A 64 7.28 15.55 -1.69
C LEU A 64 6.03 16.27 -1.15
N PRO A 65 4.84 16.13 -1.75
CA PRO A 65 3.63 16.54 -1.07
C PRO A 65 3.53 15.70 0.22
N ASP A 66 3.64 16.36 1.37
CA ASP A 66 3.30 15.77 2.66
C ASP A 66 1.84 15.31 2.57
N ILE A 67 1.61 14.01 2.68
CA ILE A 67 0.26 13.45 2.63
C ILE A 67 -0.26 13.49 4.07
N ALA A 68 -1.23 14.36 4.30
CA ALA A 68 -1.80 14.65 5.62
C ALA A 68 -2.30 13.41 6.38
N ASN A 69 -2.61 12.29 5.69
CA ASN A 69 -3.08 11.04 6.31
C ASN A 69 -2.25 9.80 5.93
N ALA A 70 -0.96 9.93 5.60
CA ALA A 70 -0.09 8.76 5.49
C ALA A 70 0.27 8.24 6.91
N PRO A 71 0.03 6.94 7.21
CA PRO A 71 0.35 6.38 8.51
C PRO A 71 1.82 6.56 8.89
N THR A 72 2.07 7.04 10.10
CA THR A 72 3.40 7.10 10.72
C THR A 72 3.71 5.78 11.41
N GLY A 73 4.85 5.20 11.06
CA GLY A 73 5.48 4.12 11.83
C GLY A 73 5.95 4.61 13.20
N ALA A 74 6.31 3.69 14.08
CA ALA A 74 6.71 3.96 15.47
C ALA A 74 7.84 5.01 15.60
N ASN A 75 8.68 5.17 14.58
CA ASN A 75 9.81 6.10 14.55
C ASN A 75 9.51 7.43 13.85
N GLY A 76 8.24 7.75 13.58
CA GLY A 76 7.82 8.97 12.88
C GLY A 76 8.05 8.95 11.35
N ALA A 77 8.73 7.94 10.84
CA ALA A 77 8.86 7.66 9.41
C ALA A 77 7.51 7.27 8.79
N ARG A 78 7.29 7.63 7.52
CA ARG A 78 6.05 7.34 6.76
C ARG A 78 6.41 6.65 5.45
N VAL A 79 5.63 5.65 5.04
CA VAL A 79 5.67 5.16 3.66
C VAL A 79 5.24 6.31 2.75
N PRO A 80 5.99 6.63 1.67
CA PRO A 80 5.57 7.65 0.71
C PRO A 80 4.22 7.23 0.11
N GLY A 81 3.21 8.10 0.14
CA GLY A 81 1.98 7.76 -0.54
C GLY A 81 2.15 7.83 -2.06
N ALA A 82 1.54 6.87 -2.73
CA ALA A 82 1.56 6.65 -4.16
C ALA A 82 1.33 7.92 -5.00
N VAL A 83 2.35 8.42 -5.69
CA VAL A 83 2.27 9.63 -6.54
C VAL A 83 1.88 9.34 -7.99
N ASP A 84 1.13 10.27 -8.59
CA ASP A 84 0.83 10.29 -10.01
C ASP A 84 1.97 10.95 -10.80
N LEU A 85 2.67 10.18 -11.65
CA LEU A 85 3.75 10.67 -12.51
C LEU A 85 3.24 11.30 -13.82
N GLY A 86 1.96 11.13 -14.15
CA GLY A 86 1.36 11.57 -15.40
C GLY A 86 0.09 12.35 -15.12
N GLY A 87 0.25 13.58 -14.62
CA GLY A 87 -0.88 14.39 -14.13
C GLY A 87 -2.12 14.29 -15.01
N LEU A 88 -3.25 13.91 -14.41
CA LEU A 88 -4.67 13.86 -14.84
C LEU A 88 -5.06 13.48 -16.27
N ALA A 89 -4.15 13.42 -17.23
CA ALA A 89 -4.46 12.98 -18.57
C ALA A 89 -4.79 11.48 -18.47
N ASP A 90 -6.03 11.11 -18.77
CA ASP A 90 -6.38 9.73 -19.07
C ASP A 90 -5.76 9.37 -20.41
N LEU A 91 -4.51 8.91 -20.35
CA LEU A 91 -3.84 8.37 -21.51
C LEU A 91 -4.32 6.95 -21.66
N GLY A 92 -4.64 6.56 -22.90
CA GLY A 92 -4.74 5.15 -23.21
C GLY A 92 -3.49 4.40 -22.73
N ARG A 93 -3.65 3.21 -22.15
CA ARG A 93 -2.58 2.42 -21.52
C ARG A 93 -1.31 2.35 -22.38
N SER A 94 -1.44 2.12 -23.69
CA SER A 94 -0.30 2.08 -24.62
C SER A 94 0.54 3.37 -24.62
N ALA A 95 -0.10 4.54 -24.53
CA ALA A 95 0.59 5.83 -24.50
C ALA A 95 1.23 6.11 -23.13
N ALA A 96 0.64 5.60 -22.04
CA ALA A 96 1.25 5.66 -20.72
C ALA A 96 2.50 4.76 -20.65
N LEU A 97 2.42 3.53 -21.18
CA LEU A 97 3.53 2.59 -21.21
C LEU A 97 4.74 3.12 -21.99
N SER A 98 4.53 3.86 -23.08
CA SER A 98 5.63 4.41 -23.89
C SER A 98 6.39 5.57 -23.25
N ARG A 99 5.98 6.06 -22.07
CA ARG A 99 6.62 7.20 -21.39
C ARG A 99 7.86 6.83 -20.60
N THR A 100 8.01 5.55 -20.23
CA THR A 100 9.12 5.10 -19.40
C THR A 100 9.88 3.97 -20.08
N PRO A 101 11.22 3.93 -19.95
CA PRO A 101 11.99 2.75 -20.29
C PRO A 101 11.51 1.56 -19.44
N ARG A 102 11.39 0.38 -20.04
CA ARG A 102 10.74 -0.78 -19.43
C ARG A 102 11.49 -2.08 -19.73
N ILE A 103 11.33 -3.06 -18.84
CA ILE A 103 11.78 -4.45 -19.03
C ILE A 103 10.55 -5.34 -19.15
N LYS A 104 10.49 -6.21 -20.16
CA LYS A 104 9.32 -7.08 -20.41
C LYS A 104 9.18 -8.14 -19.31
N ILE A 105 7.94 -8.51 -19.00
CA ILE A 105 7.56 -9.67 -18.16
C ILE A 105 6.81 -10.67 -19.04
N ASP A 106 7.22 -11.93 -18.99
CA ASP A 106 6.56 -13.04 -19.68
C ASP A 106 6.91 -14.40 -19.03
N ASN A 107 5.97 -15.02 -18.33
CA ASN A 107 6.13 -16.39 -17.81
C ASN A 107 5.03 -17.35 -18.30
N GLY A 108 4.26 -16.95 -19.32
CA GLY A 108 3.10 -17.70 -19.83
C GLY A 108 1.82 -17.54 -19.01
N SER A 109 1.89 -17.21 -17.72
CA SER A 109 0.72 -16.87 -16.88
C SER A 109 0.47 -15.37 -16.79
N LEU A 110 1.55 -14.58 -16.93
CA LEU A 110 1.59 -13.14 -16.88
C LEU A 110 2.29 -12.56 -18.11
N HIS A 111 1.70 -11.48 -18.63
CA HIS A 111 2.31 -10.58 -19.60
C HIS A 111 2.40 -9.18 -19.01
N GLY A 112 3.46 -8.44 -19.33
CA GLY A 112 3.55 -7.06 -18.86
C GLY A 112 4.96 -6.48 -18.92
N SER A 113 5.23 -5.55 -18.01
CA SER A 113 6.53 -4.90 -17.92
C SER A 113 6.80 -4.26 -16.55
N ILE A 114 8.09 -4.06 -16.26
CA ILE A 114 8.60 -3.31 -15.12
C ILE A 114 9.05 -1.94 -15.61
N SER A 115 8.57 -0.87 -14.99
CA SER A 115 9.05 0.49 -15.28
C SER A 115 10.42 0.73 -14.65
N LEU A 116 11.40 1.17 -15.45
CA LEU A 116 12.72 1.60 -14.95
C LEU A 116 12.67 2.96 -14.24
N ILE A 117 11.56 3.70 -14.37
CA ILE A 117 11.28 4.85 -13.51
C ILE A 117 10.51 4.35 -12.29
N GLY A 118 11.07 4.58 -11.10
CA GLY A 118 10.56 4.10 -9.82
C GLY A 118 10.79 2.61 -9.55
N GLY A 119 11.15 1.80 -10.57
CA GLY A 119 11.30 0.35 -10.40
C GLY A 119 9.96 -0.33 -10.11
N ARG A 120 8.88 0.15 -10.74
CA ARG A 120 7.49 -0.22 -10.44
C ARG A 120 7.01 -1.43 -11.22
N LEU A 121 6.19 -2.26 -10.56
CA LEU A 121 5.34 -3.27 -11.17
C LEU A 121 3.97 -2.62 -11.39
N ASP A 122 3.75 -2.09 -12.60
CA ASP A 122 2.58 -1.25 -12.92
C ASP A 122 1.91 -1.63 -14.25
N ASP A 123 2.33 -2.75 -14.84
CA ASP A 123 1.82 -3.23 -16.11
C ASP A 123 1.79 -4.76 -16.08
N LEU A 124 0.62 -5.33 -15.78
CA LEU A 124 0.42 -6.79 -15.74
C LEU A 124 -0.93 -7.16 -16.34
N THR A 125 -0.95 -8.27 -17.08
CA THR A 125 -2.13 -8.86 -17.71
C THR A 125 -2.07 -10.36 -17.49
N LEU A 126 -3.22 -10.93 -17.09
CA LEU A 126 -3.36 -12.33 -16.74
C LEU A 126 -3.67 -13.14 -18.00
N ALA A 127 -2.67 -13.83 -18.55
CA ALA A 127 -2.75 -14.47 -19.87
C ALA A 127 -3.83 -15.56 -19.97
N ASN A 128 -4.15 -16.21 -18.84
CA ASN A 128 -5.12 -17.31 -18.77
C ASN A 128 -6.56 -16.86 -18.47
N TYR A 129 -6.79 -15.56 -18.27
CA TYR A 129 -8.09 -15.05 -17.83
C TYR A 129 -8.59 -13.97 -18.77
N HIS A 130 -9.87 -14.04 -19.11
CA HIS A 130 -10.48 -13.20 -20.13
C HIS A 130 -11.74 -12.51 -19.59
N LYS A 131 -12.08 -11.35 -20.16
CA LYS A 131 -13.26 -10.55 -19.75
C LYS A 131 -14.58 -11.29 -19.90
N THR A 132 -14.64 -12.27 -20.79
CA THR A 132 -15.80 -13.13 -21.00
C THR A 132 -15.35 -14.59 -21.17
N PRO A 133 -16.25 -15.58 -21.12
CA PRO A 133 -15.89 -16.97 -21.37
C PRO A 133 -15.33 -17.26 -22.77
N ASP A 134 -15.45 -16.34 -23.73
CA ASP A 134 -14.83 -16.47 -25.05
C ASP A 134 -13.30 -16.36 -24.92
N PRO A 135 -12.50 -17.38 -25.31
CA PRO A 135 -11.04 -17.33 -25.29
C PRO A 135 -10.43 -16.25 -26.19
N LYS A 136 -11.21 -15.64 -27.10
CA LYS A 136 -10.78 -14.52 -27.93
C LYS A 136 -11.10 -13.15 -27.32
N SER A 137 -11.88 -13.11 -26.24
CA SER A 137 -12.15 -11.86 -25.55
C SER A 137 -10.86 -11.33 -24.90
N PRO A 138 -10.73 -10.02 -24.66
CA PRO A 138 -9.50 -9.46 -24.12
C PRO A 138 -9.11 -10.11 -22.80
N GLU A 139 -7.81 -10.34 -22.61
CA GLU A 139 -7.24 -10.77 -21.34
C GLU A 139 -7.55 -9.75 -20.22
N ILE A 140 -7.51 -10.22 -18.98
CA ILE A 140 -7.71 -9.37 -17.79
C ILE A 140 -6.45 -8.53 -17.55
N VAL A 141 -6.61 -7.21 -17.64
CA VAL A 141 -5.59 -6.25 -17.23
C VAL A 141 -5.67 -6.10 -15.72
N LEU A 142 -4.64 -6.58 -15.01
CA LEU A 142 -4.57 -6.51 -13.55
C LEU A 142 -3.93 -5.20 -13.10
N LEU A 143 -2.71 -4.89 -13.55
CA LEU A 143 -2.00 -3.66 -13.20
C LEU A 143 -1.94 -2.71 -14.39
N SER A 144 -2.07 -1.41 -14.10
CA SER A 144 -2.03 -0.35 -15.11
C SER A 144 -1.27 0.88 -14.58
N PRO A 145 -0.44 1.53 -15.42
CA PRO A 145 0.47 2.57 -14.96
C PRO A 145 -0.25 3.86 -14.59
N THR A 146 0.46 4.71 -13.84
CA THR A 146 0.02 6.10 -13.61
C THR A 146 -0.13 6.88 -14.91
N GLY A 147 -1.02 7.87 -14.92
CA GLY A 147 -1.47 8.55 -16.15
C GLY A 147 -2.47 7.76 -17.01
N THR A 148 -3.02 6.65 -16.52
CA THR A 148 -4.19 5.98 -17.14
C THR A 148 -5.49 6.31 -16.39
N ALA A 149 -6.64 5.92 -16.92
CA ALA A 149 -7.94 6.00 -16.24
C ALA A 149 -7.97 5.27 -14.88
N GLN A 150 -7.39 4.07 -14.85
CA GLN A 150 -7.45 3.14 -13.72
C GLN A 150 -6.05 2.71 -13.27
N PRO A 151 -5.21 3.61 -12.70
CA PRO A 151 -3.89 3.22 -12.21
C PRO A 151 -4.00 2.24 -11.04
N TYR A 152 -3.24 1.16 -11.12
CA TYR A 152 -3.13 0.13 -10.09
C TYR A 152 -1.76 -0.51 -10.19
N TYR A 153 -0.94 -0.41 -9.15
CA TYR A 153 0.46 -0.80 -9.20
C TYR A 153 1.02 -1.18 -7.82
N ALA A 154 2.19 -1.81 -7.83
CA ALA A 154 2.99 -2.09 -6.65
C ALA A 154 4.38 -1.44 -6.71
N GLU A 155 4.90 -1.07 -5.54
CA GLU A 155 6.21 -0.44 -5.38
C GLU A 155 6.89 -0.95 -4.10
N PHE A 156 8.21 -1.08 -4.14
CA PHE A 156 9.05 -1.36 -2.99
C PHE A 156 10.07 -0.24 -2.84
N GLY A 157 10.62 -0.04 -1.65
CA GLY A 157 11.66 0.96 -1.45
C GLY A 157 12.10 1.12 -0.01
N PHE A 158 12.74 2.24 0.26
CA PHE A 158 13.31 2.58 1.57
C PHE A 158 12.86 3.97 2.00
N VAL A 159 12.71 4.15 3.31
CA VAL A 159 12.57 5.44 3.97
C VAL A 159 13.80 5.66 4.83
N ALA A 160 14.43 6.83 4.72
CA ALA A 160 15.44 7.26 5.69
C ALA A 160 14.72 7.90 6.89
N PRO A 161 14.98 7.45 8.13
CA PRO A 161 14.38 8.07 9.32
C PRO A 161 14.86 9.52 9.47
N GLY A 162 14.01 10.37 10.06
CA GLY A 162 14.31 11.79 10.22
C GLY A 162 15.56 12.03 11.08
N GLY A 163 16.65 12.48 10.45
CA GLY A 163 17.92 12.79 11.12
C GLY A 163 19.09 12.80 10.14
N ASP A 164 19.14 11.83 9.24
CA ASP A 164 20.14 11.73 8.18
C ASP A 164 19.48 12.01 6.83
N GLN A 165 19.94 13.04 6.11
CA GLN A 165 19.51 13.32 4.73
C GLN A 165 20.11 12.31 3.76
N VAL A 166 19.77 11.03 3.92
CA VAL A 166 20.21 9.96 3.03
C VAL A 166 19.29 9.92 1.82
N LYS A 167 19.86 10.12 0.64
CA LYS A 167 19.12 9.97 -0.61
C LYS A 167 18.85 8.49 -0.89
N VAL A 168 17.57 8.13 -0.88
CA VAL A 168 17.06 6.77 -1.16
C VAL A 168 16.30 6.74 -2.49
N PRO A 169 16.12 5.56 -3.14
CA PRO A 169 15.28 5.44 -4.31
C PRO A 169 13.85 5.94 -4.03
N ASN A 170 13.24 6.58 -5.02
CA ASN A 170 11.86 7.04 -4.96
C ASN A 170 11.16 6.84 -6.32
N HIS A 171 9.90 7.24 -6.41
CA HIS A 171 9.08 7.13 -7.61
C HIS A 171 9.65 7.77 -8.90
N ARG A 172 10.61 8.70 -8.81
CA ARG A 172 11.28 9.34 -9.97
C ARG A 172 12.65 8.73 -10.26
N THR A 173 13.14 7.83 -9.40
CA THR A 173 14.44 7.20 -9.55
C THR A 173 14.50 6.47 -10.88
N GLN A 174 15.49 6.84 -11.70
CA GLN A 174 15.80 6.13 -12.92
C GLN A 174 16.76 4.99 -12.59
N TRP A 175 16.21 3.78 -12.52
CA TRP A 175 16.99 2.56 -12.37
C TRP A 175 17.69 2.20 -13.67
N SER A 176 18.92 1.71 -13.54
CA SER A 176 19.61 1.04 -14.64
C SER A 176 19.26 -0.45 -14.65
N GLY A 177 19.03 -1.00 -15.83
CA GLY A 177 18.70 -2.41 -16.05
C GLY A 177 18.79 -2.71 -17.54
N ASN A 178 18.74 -3.98 -17.95
CA ASN A 178 18.84 -4.37 -19.36
C ASN A 178 17.45 -4.37 -20.02
N PRO A 179 17.10 -3.41 -20.90
CA PRO A 179 15.78 -3.36 -21.54
C PRO A 179 15.54 -4.49 -22.55
N ALA A 180 16.60 -5.15 -23.02
CA ALA A 180 16.49 -6.30 -23.92
C ALA A 180 16.17 -7.61 -23.18
N GLN A 181 16.24 -7.62 -21.85
CA GLN A 181 15.90 -8.78 -21.03
C GLN A 181 14.37 -8.94 -20.91
N THR A 182 13.93 -10.17 -20.68
CA THR A 182 12.56 -10.48 -20.24
C THR A 182 12.63 -11.20 -18.89
N LEU A 183 11.85 -10.72 -17.91
CA LEU A 183 11.60 -11.41 -16.65
C LEU A 183 10.70 -12.63 -16.93
N SER A 184 11.16 -13.80 -16.51
CA SER A 184 10.40 -15.07 -16.57
C SER A 184 10.80 -15.95 -15.40
N ALA A 185 10.16 -17.12 -15.26
CA ALA A 185 10.44 -18.11 -14.21
C ALA A 185 11.94 -18.44 -14.02
N ASN A 186 12.72 -18.40 -15.11
CA ASN A 186 14.14 -18.77 -15.13
C ASN A 186 15.08 -17.60 -15.50
N SER A 187 14.56 -16.37 -15.56
CA SER A 187 15.33 -15.19 -15.98
C SER A 187 15.05 -14.03 -15.04
N PRO A 188 15.81 -13.90 -13.93
CA PRO A 188 15.64 -12.81 -12.98
C PRO A 188 16.15 -11.48 -13.54
N VAL A 189 15.50 -10.38 -13.20
CA VAL A 189 15.90 -9.03 -13.62
C VAL A 189 16.61 -8.32 -12.50
N ILE A 190 17.73 -7.66 -12.80
CA ILE A 190 18.50 -6.88 -11.83
C ILE A 190 18.44 -5.40 -12.22
N LEU A 191 18.03 -4.58 -11.27
CA LEU A 191 18.00 -3.13 -11.35
C LEU A 191 19.07 -2.56 -10.41
N ASN A 192 19.80 -1.54 -10.86
CA ASN A 192 20.84 -0.89 -10.06
C ASN A 192 20.63 0.63 -10.03
N TRP A 193 20.88 1.24 -8.89
CA TRP A 193 20.90 2.68 -8.74
C TRP A 193 21.94 3.11 -7.69
N ASP A 194 22.86 3.98 -8.08
CA ASP A 194 23.80 4.65 -7.19
C ASP A 194 23.21 6.01 -6.80
N ASN A 195 23.13 6.30 -5.50
CA ASN A 195 22.56 7.56 -5.05
C ASN A 195 23.49 8.76 -5.29
N GLY A 196 24.77 8.51 -5.58
CA GLY A 196 25.84 9.49 -5.77
C GLY A 196 26.51 9.93 -4.46
N GLU A 197 26.09 9.37 -3.34
CA GLU A 197 26.52 9.73 -1.97
C GLU A 197 27.17 8.54 -1.24
N GLY A 198 27.51 7.49 -1.98
CA GLY A 198 28.18 6.29 -1.47
C GLY A 198 27.25 5.15 -1.07
N LEU A 199 25.96 5.22 -1.39
CA LEU A 199 25.05 4.06 -1.30
C LEU A 199 24.70 3.55 -2.69
N VAL A 200 24.83 2.24 -2.86
CA VAL A 200 24.41 1.54 -4.08
C VAL A 200 23.25 0.61 -3.73
N PHE A 201 22.14 0.79 -4.45
CA PHE A 201 20.93 0.00 -4.31
C PHE A 201 20.83 -0.96 -5.49
N THR A 202 20.70 -2.24 -5.18
CA THR A 202 20.48 -3.31 -6.15
C THR A 202 19.16 -3.98 -5.85
N ARG A 203 18.29 -4.09 -6.86
CA ARG A 203 17.01 -4.80 -6.76
C ARG A 203 17.01 -5.97 -7.74
N THR A 204 16.95 -7.17 -7.21
CA THR A 204 16.77 -8.40 -7.98
C THR A 204 15.30 -8.81 -7.91
N ILE A 205 14.66 -8.92 -9.06
CA ILE A 205 13.26 -9.32 -9.21
C ILE A 205 13.23 -10.69 -9.87
N THR A 206 12.67 -11.66 -9.18
CA THR A 206 12.34 -12.98 -9.74
C THR A 206 10.83 -13.14 -9.80
N LEU A 207 10.38 -14.03 -10.68
CA LEU A 207 8.98 -14.40 -10.85
C LEU A 207 8.93 -15.93 -10.86
N ASP A 208 7.94 -16.53 -10.22
CA ASP A 208 7.71 -17.98 -10.30
C ASP A 208 7.00 -18.37 -11.62
N GLU A 209 6.54 -19.62 -11.72
CA GLU A 209 5.80 -20.09 -12.90
C GLU A 209 4.39 -19.49 -13.01
N HIS A 210 3.94 -18.77 -11.98
CA HIS A 210 2.57 -18.28 -11.83
C HIS A 210 2.54 -16.77 -11.55
N TYR A 211 2.30 -16.37 -10.30
CA TYR A 211 1.89 -15.01 -9.92
C TYR A 211 2.71 -14.43 -8.76
N MET A 212 3.74 -15.12 -8.28
CA MET A 212 4.54 -14.67 -7.14
C MET A 212 5.86 -14.06 -7.61
N PHE A 213 6.01 -12.76 -7.35
CA PHE A 213 7.28 -12.07 -7.51
C PHE A 213 8.06 -12.13 -6.19
N THR A 214 9.37 -12.38 -6.28
CA THR A 214 10.29 -12.16 -5.16
C THR A 214 11.15 -10.94 -5.48
N VAL A 215 11.17 -9.97 -4.57
CA VAL A 215 11.95 -8.74 -4.70
C VAL A 215 12.99 -8.74 -3.60
N THR A 216 14.24 -8.98 -3.98
CA THR A 216 15.40 -8.94 -3.10
C THR A 216 16.12 -7.61 -3.32
N GLU A 217 16.25 -6.82 -2.26
CA GLU A 217 16.91 -5.52 -2.29
C GLU A 217 18.18 -5.56 -1.44
N GLN A 218 19.30 -5.21 -2.05
CA GLN A 218 20.59 -5.10 -1.41
C GLN A 218 21.02 -3.63 -1.39
N VAL A 219 21.50 -3.18 -0.26
CA VAL A 219 22.08 -1.84 -0.08
C VAL A 219 23.53 -2.00 0.31
N GLU A 220 24.44 -1.57 -0.56
CA GLU A 220 25.86 -1.46 -0.26
C GLU A 220 26.15 -0.05 0.27
N ASN A 221 26.80 0.04 1.43
CA ASN A 221 27.19 1.30 2.05
C ASN A 221 28.70 1.50 1.95
N ARG A 222 29.13 2.29 0.97
CA ARG A 222 30.53 2.68 0.76
C ARG A 222 30.93 3.92 1.55
N THR A 223 30.07 4.41 2.44
CA THR A 223 30.37 5.56 3.29
C THR A 223 31.19 5.14 4.52
N GLY A 224 31.62 6.13 5.31
CA GLY A 224 32.35 5.89 6.56
C GLY A 224 31.47 5.82 7.81
N LYS A 225 30.14 5.73 7.67
CA LYS A 225 29.18 5.69 8.79
C LYS A 225 28.09 4.66 8.53
N ASP A 226 27.57 4.08 9.59
CA ASP A 226 26.39 3.23 9.51
C ASP A 226 25.20 4.05 9.03
N VAL A 227 24.39 3.47 8.15
CA VAL A 227 23.17 4.09 7.61
C VAL A 227 21.97 3.31 8.08
N THR A 228 20.96 3.99 8.62
CA THR A 228 19.70 3.36 9.03
C THR A 228 18.64 3.58 7.96
N LEU A 229 17.96 2.52 7.54
CA LEU A 229 16.87 2.56 6.55
C LEU A 229 15.65 1.79 7.07
N LEU A 230 14.46 2.18 6.63
CA LEU A 230 13.23 1.45 6.87
C LEU A 230 12.69 0.95 5.53
N PRO A 231 12.72 -0.36 5.27
CA PRO A 231 12.14 -0.92 4.05
C PRO A 231 10.62 -0.82 4.04
N TYR A 232 10.04 -0.62 2.86
CA TYR A 232 8.59 -0.66 2.66
C TYR A 232 8.20 -1.41 1.38
N GLY A 233 6.94 -1.84 1.34
CA GLY A 233 6.26 -2.30 0.14
C GLY A 233 4.83 -1.77 0.16
N LEU A 234 4.31 -1.39 -1.02
CA LEU A 234 2.95 -0.90 -1.17
C LEU A 234 2.27 -1.45 -2.41
N VAL A 235 0.95 -1.54 -2.33
CA VAL A 235 0.01 -1.67 -3.44
C VAL A 235 -0.87 -0.43 -3.43
N SER A 236 -1.02 0.26 -4.56
CA SER A 236 -1.90 1.42 -4.65
C SER A 236 -2.81 1.39 -5.86
N ARG A 237 -4.08 1.69 -5.61
CA ARG A 237 -5.16 1.75 -6.60
C ARG A 237 -5.79 3.13 -6.61
N HIS A 238 -5.85 3.77 -7.78
CA HIS A 238 -6.27 5.16 -7.95
C HIS A 238 -7.70 5.30 -8.50
N TYR A 239 -8.57 4.37 -8.11
CA TYR A 239 -10.00 4.35 -8.46
C TYR A 239 -10.73 3.37 -7.53
N THR A 240 -12.04 3.51 -7.42
CA THR A 240 -12.92 2.47 -6.88
C THR A 240 -13.41 1.61 -8.06
N PRO A 241 -13.19 0.28 -8.08
CA PRO A 241 -13.67 -0.58 -9.15
C PRO A 241 -15.20 -0.71 -9.12
N ASP A 242 -15.78 -1.23 -10.20
CA ASP A 242 -17.17 -1.70 -10.18
C ASP A 242 -17.25 -2.93 -9.26
N ILE A 243 -17.89 -2.78 -8.10
CA ILE A 243 -18.08 -3.85 -7.11
C ILE A 243 -19.38 -4.61 -7.38
N ALA A 244 -19.40 -5.89 -7.03
CA ALA A 244 -20.58 -6.74 -7.18
C ALA A 244 -21.64 -6.51 -6.08
N ASP A 245 -21.25 -5.86 -4.98
CA ASP A 245 -22.09 -5.58 -3.80
C ASP A 245 -22.83 -6.84 -3.30
N PHE A 246 -22.05 -7.91 -3.09
CA PHE A 246 -22.55 -9.23 -2.69
C PHE A 246 -22.19 -9.53 -1.24
N TYR A 247 -23.19 -9.77 -0.39
CA TYR A 247 -23.01 -9.92 1.08
C TYR A 247 -22.07 -11.05 1.55
N ILE A 248 -21.65 -11.96 0.66
CA ILE A 248 -20.74 -13.10 0.97
C ILE A 248 -19.31 -12.88 0.48
N LEU A 249 -19.03 -11.75 -0.16
CA LEU A 249 -17.77 -11.48 -0.84
C LEU A 249 -17.22 -10.13 -0.37
N HIS A 250 -15.99 -10.14 0.09
CA HIS A 250 -15.24 -8.92 0.38
C HIS A 250 -14.61 -8.34 -0.89
N GLU A 251 -14.76 -7.04 -1.11
CA GLU A 251 -14.09 -6.28 -2.18
C GLU A 251 -13.56 -4.98 -1.60
N GLY A 252 -12.23 -4.84 -1.50
CA GLY A 252 -11.63 -3.76 -0.73
C GLY A 252 -10.19 -4.02 -0.34
N LEU A 253 -9.75 -3.31 0.70
CA LEU A 253 -8.44 -3.53 1.30
C LEU A 253 -8.55 -4.74 2.23
N MET A 254 -7.54 -5.62 2.22
CA MET A 254 -7.52 -6.76 3.11
C MET A 254 -6.10 -7.22 3.40
N GLY A 255 -5.91 -7.93 4.51
CA GLY A 255 -4.60 -8.45 4.89
C GLY A 255 -4.64 -9.26 6.17
N VAL A 256 -3.58 -10.02 6.41
CA VAL A 256 -3.36 -10.72 7.67
C VAL A 256 -2.29 -9.98 8.46
N MET A 257 -2.64 -9.50 9.65
CA MET A 257 -1.75 -8.83 10.59
C MET A 257 -1.99 -9.42 11.98
N GLN A 258 -0.92 -9.66 12.75
CA GLN A 258 -0.99 -10.36 14.05
C GLN A 258 -1.76 -11.69 13.96
N SER A 259 -1.56 -12.44 12.87
CA SER A 259 -2.30 -13.69 12.57
C SER A 259 -3.83 -13.52 12.49
N THR A 260 -4.33 -12.30 12.32
CA THR A 260 -5.75 -11.97 12.22
C THR A 260 -6.05 -11.36 10.86
N LEU A 261 -7.09 -11.89 10.19
CA LEU A 261 -7.60 -11.31 8.95
C LEU A 261 -8.28 -9.97 9.25
N THR A 262 -7.87 -8.94 8.51
CA THR A 262 -8.51 -7.61 8.50
C THR A 262 -9.06 -7.37 7.11
N GLU A 263 -10.32 -7.02 7.03
CA GLU A 263 -11.05 -6.67 5.82
C GLU A 263 -11.61 -5.26 6.00
N THR A 264 -11.45 -4.41 5.00
CA THR A 264 -11.92 -3.02 5.03
C THR A 264 -12.48 -2.64 3.67
N ASP A 265 -13.78 -2.36 3.65
CA ASP A 265 -14.49 -1.95 2.45
C ASP A 265 -13.99 -0.59 1.96
N TYR A 266 -14.22 -0.31 0.68
CA TYR A 266 -13.87 0.99 0.11
C TYR A 266 -14.60 2.16 0.80
N GLU A 267 -15.86 1.97 1.18
CA GLU A 267 -16.64 2.98 1.91
C GLU A 267 -16.05 3.26 3.28
N ASP A 268 -15.85 2.23 4.09
CA ASP A 268 -15.22 2.33 5.40
C ASP A 268 -13.85 3.00 5.32
N MET A 269 -13.04 2.64 4.32
CA MET A 269 -11.73 3.27 4.17
C MET A 269 -11.83 4.75 3.80
N ARG A 270 -12.85 5.14 3.01
CA ARG A 270 -13.11 6.55 2.72
C ARG A 270 -13.56 7.32 3.95
N GLU A 271 -14.25 6.71 4.90
CA GLU A 271 -14.66 7.36 6.13
C GLU A 271 -13.50 7.44 7.14
N GLN A 272 -12.87 6.30 7.42
CA GLN A 272 -11.80 6.17 8.41
C GLN A 272 -10.49 6.85 7.97
N LYS A 273 -10.26 6.99 6.66
CA LYS A 273 -9.04 7.53 6.01
C LYS A 273 -7.77 6.72 6.20
N SER A 274 -7.55 6.13 7.37
CA SER A 274 -6.35 5.32 7.64
C SER A 274 -6.58 4.31 8.75
N PHE A 275 -5.99 3.13 8.59
CA PHE A 275 -5.88 2.09 9.60
C PHE A 275 -4.41 1.63 9.66
N LYS A 276 -3.92 1.30 10.85
CA LYS A 276 -2.57 0.74 11.03
C LYS A 276 -2.53 -0.31 12.13
N SER A 277 -1.65 -1.27 12.00
CA SER A 277 -1.42 -2.32 12.99
C SER A 277 0.02 -2.84 12.90
N GLU A 278 0.66 -3.04 14.06
CA GLU A 278 1.96 -3.73 14.11
C GLU A 278 1.77 -5.23 13.89
N SER A 279 2.71 -5.90 13.24
CA SER A 279 2.66 -7.35 13.00
C SER A 279 4.06 -7.94 12.86
N THR A 280 4.16 -9.27 12.91
CA THR A 280 5.30 -10.05 12.43
C THR A 280 4.72 -11.16 11.57
N GLY A 281 5.17 -11.25 10.33
CA GLY A 281 4.53 -12.07 9.30
C GLY A 281 3.16 -11.54 8.85
N GLY A 282 2.57 -12.24 7.87
CA GLY A 282 1.34 -11.82 7.21
C GLY A 282 1.58 -11.09 5.89
N TRP A 283 0.55 -10.39 5.41
CA TRP A 283 0.51 -9.75 4.09
C TRP A 283 -0.62 -8.72 4.02
N LEU A 284 -0.53 -7.78 3.08
CA LEU A 284 -1.52 -6.72 2.89
C LEU A 284 -1.76 -6.46 1.41
N GLY A 285 -2.99 -6.19 1.01
CA GLY A 285 -3.33 -6.01 -0.39
C GLY A 285 -4.70 -5.39 -0.62
N ILE A 286 -5.10 -5.43 -1.89
CA ILE A 286 -6.42 -5.00 -2.35
C ILE A 286 -7.00 -6.15 -3.17
N THR A 287 -8.20 -6.59 -2.80
CA THR A 287 -8.90 -7.69 -3.45
C THR A 287 -10.09 -7.18 -4.27
N ASP A 288 -10.32 -7.86 -5.38
CA ASP A 288 -11.57 -7.84 -6.14
C ASP A 288 -12.28 -9.18 -5.97
N LYS A 289 -13.44 -9.35 -6.62
CA LYS A 289 -14.14 -10.64 -6.71
C LYS A 289 -13.27 -11.85 -7.06
N TYR A 290 -12.29 -11.68 -7.95
CA TYR A 290 -11.48 -12.79 -8.48
C TYR A 290 -9.97 -12.62 -8.28
N TRP A 291 -9.51 -11.41 -7.99
CA TRP A 291 -8.08 -11.05 -8.08
C TRP A 291 -7.60 -10.45 -6.77
N LEU A 292 -6.34 -10.67 -6.46
CA LEU A 292 -5.67 -10.05 -5.33
C LEU A 292 -4.29 -9.56 -5.77
N VAL A 293 -3.97 -8.31 -5.39
CA VAL A 293 -2.59 -7.82 -5.41
C VAL A 293 -2.19 -7.53 -3.98
N SER A 294 -1.16 -8.21 -3.49
CA SER A 294 -0.71 -8.09 -2.11
C SER A 294 0.81 -8.06 -1.97
N VAL A 295 1.28 -7.21 -1.06
CA VAL A 295 2.66 -7.15 -0.62
C VAL A 295 2.85 -8.00 0.63
N ILE A 296 3.95 -8.74 0.65
CA ILE A 296 4.27 -9.73 1.66
C ILE A 296 5.68 -9.41 2.17
N PRO A 297 5.82 -8.82 3.39
CA PRO A 297 7.13 -8.61 3.98
C PRO A 297 7.80 -9.93 4.36
N ASP A 298 9.07 -9.88 4.75
CA ASP A 298 9.72 -11.02 5.39
C ASP A 298 8.88 -11.52 6.58
N GLN A 299 8.65 -12.84 6.64
CA GLN A 299 7.73 -13.41 7.61
C GLN A 299 8.28 -13.47 9.04
N SER A 300 9.57 -13.23 9.20
CA SER A 300 10.25 -13.20 10.51
C SER A 300 10.44 -11.79 11.07
N ASP A 301 10.24 -10.76 10.25
CA ASP A 301 10.54 -9.38 10.65
C ASP A 301 9.30 -8.61 11.12
N PRO A 302 9.43 -7.80 12.20
CA PRO A 302 8.37 -6.91 12.62
C PRO A 302 8.17 -5.74 11.64
N PHE A 303 6.91 -5.41 11.38
CA PHE A 303 6.50 -4.29 10.53
C PHE A 303 5.21 -3.63 11.03
N THR A 304 5.03 -2.36 10.67
CA THR A 304 3.75 -1.65 10.74
C THR A 304 3.01 -1.85 9.42
N GLY A 305 1.88 -2.56 9.42
CA GLY A 305 0.98 -2.70 8.27
C GLY A 305 -0.08 -1.60 8.28
N SER A 306 -0.44 -1.08 7.11
CA SER A 306 -1.40 0.02 6.99
C SER A 306 -2.32 -0.09 5.78
N PHE A 307 -3.53 0.43 5.97
CA PHE A 307 -4.49 0.76 4.92
C PHE A 307 -4.76 2.26 4.94
N SER A 308 -4.85 2.90 3.77
CA SER A 308 -5.19 4.31 3.71
C SER A 308 -5.99 4.69 2.46
N TYR A 309 -6.77 5.75 2.61
CA TYR A 309 -7.47 6.45 1.55
C TYR A 309 -7.05 7.92 1.56
N ASN A 310 -6.48 8.37 0.44
CA ASN A 310 -5.96 9.72 0.28
C ASN A 310 -6.25 10.24 -1.13
N PRO A 311 -7.45 10.80 -1.39
CA PRO A 311 -7.84 11.18 -2.73
C PRO A 311 -6.87 12.21 -3.31
N LEU A 312 -6.59 12.09 -4.60
CA LEU A 312 -5.66 12.94 -5.30
C LEU A 312 -6.37 13.58 -6.49
N GLN A 313 -6.54 14.91 -6.44
CA GLN A 313 -7.14 15.70 -7.52
C GLN A 313 -8.52 15.17 -7.96
N GLY A 314 -9.35 14.79 -6.99
CA GLY A 314 -10.71 14.29 -7.23
C GLY A 314 -10.80 12.81 -7.63
N ARG A 315 -9.67 12.10 -7.74
CA ARG A 315 -9.65 10.63 -7.90
C ARG A 315 -9.42 9.95 -6.57
N ASP A 316 -10.17 8.87 -6.34
CA ASP A 316 -9.93 7.98 -5.21
C ASP A 316 -8.50 7.44 -5.26
N ARG A 317 -7.89 7.24 -4.10
CA ARG A 317 -6.59 6.56 -4.02
C ARG A 317 -6.52 5.79 -2.72
N TYR A 318 -6.52 4.48 -2.88
CA TYR A 318 -6.37 3.50 -1.82
C TYR A 318 -4.94 2.97 -1.82
N GLN A 319 -4.43 2.65 -0.64
CA GLN A 319 -3.10 2.07 -0.47
C GLN A 319 -3.13 1.04 0.64
N ALA A 320 -2.55 -0.13 0.36
CA ALA A 320 -2.18 -1.12 1.35
C ALA A 320 -0.66 -1.22 1.37
N ASP A 321 -0.04 -1.08 2.54
CA ASP A 321 1.40 -1.03 2.66
C ASP A 321 1.93 -1.64 3.96
N PHE A 322 3.23 -1.93 3.97
CA PHE A 322 3.98 -2.22 5.19
C PHE A 322 5.19 -1.30 5.29
N LEU A 323 5.58 -0.98 6.52
CA LEU A 323 6.85 -0.35 6.86
C LEU A 323 7.58 -1.24 7.88
N ARG A 324 8.71 -1.81 7.48
CA ARG A 324 9.51 -2.68 8.36
C ARG A 324 10.24 -1.87 9.43
N SER A 325 10.62 -2.57 10.50
CA SER A 325 11.53 -2.03 11.51
C SER A 325 12.83 -1.54 10.87
N PRO A 326 13.53 -0.55 11.48
CA PRO A 326 14.79 -0.04 10.95
C PRO A 326 15.84 -1.14 10.81
N ILE A 327 16.52 -1.15 9.67
CA ILE A 327 17.71 -1.93 9.40
C ILE A 327 18.93 -1.02 9.41
N THR A 328 20.07 -1.53 9.87
CA THR A 328 21.35 -0.83 9.82
C THR A 328 22.19 -1.43 8.70
N VAL A 329 22.64 -0.57 7.77
CA VAL A 329 23.63 -0.91 6.74
C VAL A 329 25.00 -0.45 7.24
N PRO A 330 25.90 -1.36 7.64
CA PRO A 330 27.18 -1.00 8.25
C PRO A 330 28.08 -0.17 7.32
N ALA A 331 28.92 0.71 7.88
CA ALA A 331 29.95 1.40 7.11
C ALA A 331 30.88 0.41 6.38
N GLY A 332 31.03 0.56 5.06
CA GLY A 332 31.81 -0.36 4.22
C GLY A 332 31.19 -1.75 4.05
N GLY A 333 29.95 -1.95 4.52
CA GLY A 333 29.24 -3.21 4.48
C GLY A 333 28.01 -3.17 3.57
N GLU A 334 27.25 -4.26 3.60
CA GLU A 334 26.01 -4.39 2.85
C GLU A 334 24.93 -5.05 3.69
N THR A 335 23.68 -4.85 3.29
CA THR A 335 22.52 -5.53 3.89
C THR A 335 21.55 -5.91 2.79
N GLU A 336 20.99 -7.10 2.91
CA GLU A 336 19.99 -7.64 1.99
C GLU A 336 18.66 -7.81 2.71
N ILE A 337 17.58 -7.51 2.01
CA ILE A 337 16.21 -7.77 2.43
C ILE A 337 15.46 -8.47 1.31
N THR A 338 14.50 -9.33 1.67
CA THR A 338 13.60 -9.94 0.69
C THR A 338 12.15 -9.66 1.07
N ASN A 339 11.35 -9.28 0.08
CA ASN A 339 9.91 -9.14 0.17
C ASN A 339 9.28 -9.86 -1.04
N ARG A 340 7.97 -10.09 -1.01
CA ARG A 340 7.24 -10.69 -2.13
C ARG A 340 6.03 -9.85 -2.53
N LEU A 341 5.62 -10.01 -3.78
CA LEU A 341 4.36 -9.50 -4.31
C LEU A 341 3.60 -10.68 -4.92
N PHE A 342 2.36 -10.87 -4.48
CA PHE A 342 1.39 -11.68 -5.21
C PHE A 342 0.57 -10.76 -6.11
N ALA A 343 0.37 -11.14 -7.38
CA ALA A 343 -0.47 -10.40 -8.32
C ALA A 343 -1.15 -11.38 -9.30
N GLY A 344 -2.35 -11.84 -8.93
CA GLY A 344 -3.12 -12.82 -9.70
C GLY A 344 -4.53 -13.00 -9.21
#